data_AF-A0A7J4FS61-F1
#
_entry.id   AF-A0A7J4FS61-F1
#
_cell.length_a   1.000
_cell.length_b   1.000
_cell.length_c   1.000
_cell.angle_alpha   90.00
_cell.angle_beta   90.00
_cell.angle_gamma   90.00
#
_symmetry.space_group_name_H-M   'P 1'
#
loop_
_entity.id
_entity.type
_entity.pdbx_description
1 polymer ?
#
loop_
_entity_poly.entity_id
_entity_poly.type
_entity_poly.pdbx_seq_one_letter_code
_entity_poly.pdbx_strand_id
1 'polypeptide(L)' 'MEPDRCSFCKGRLIKGGTEFIVRVVSELLVIRGIPAYACEECDEAYYTPDISRKIDRIME' A
#
# COMPACT_ATOMS: atom_id res chain seq x y z
N MET A 1 11.09 -11.83 -8.50
CA MET A 1 9.72 -12.33 -8.81
C MET A 1 8.74 -11.33 -8.24
N GLU A 2 7.75 -10.93 -9.02
CA GLU A 2 6.62 -10.14 -8.51
C GLU A 2 5.68 -11.10 -7.76
N PRO A 3 5.23 -10.78 -6.53
CA PRO A 3 4.35 -11.64 -5.77
C PRO A 3 2.93 -11.62 -6.38
N ASP A 4 2.37 -12.80 -6.65
CA ASP A 4 1.00 -13.00 -7.13
C ASP A 4 0.01 -13.31 -6.00
N ARG A 5 0.54 -13.69 -4.83
CA ARG A 5 -0.24 -14.04 -3.63
C ARG A 5 0.17 -13.25 -2.40
N CYS A 6 -0.83 -12.88 -1.62
CA CYS A 6 -0.66 -12.21 -0.34
C CYS A 6 0.05 -13.13 0.65
N SER A 7 1.10 -12.64 1.30
CA SER A 7 1.84 -13.41 2.30
C SER A 7 0.99 -13.68 3.55
N PHE A 8 0.06 -12.78 3.87
CA PHE A 8 -0.85 -12.86 5.02
C PHE A 8 -2.02 -13.82 4.80
N CYS A 9 -2.95 -13.50 3.89
CA CYS A 9 -4.19 -14.27 3.70
C CYS A 9 -4.15 -15.29 2.54
N LYS A 10 -3.06 -15.33 1.75
CA LYS A 10 -2.92 -16.15 0.53
C LYS A 10 -3.86 -15.79 -0.64
N GLY A 11 -4.63 -14.71 -0.51
CA GLY A 11 -5.46 -14.13 -1.56
C GLY A 11 -4.65 -13.56 -2.73
N ARG A 12 -5.35 -13.20 -3.82
CA ARG A 12 -4.73 -12.67 -5.04
C ARG A 12 -4.20 -11.25 -4.80
N LEU A 13 -3.00 -10.98 -5.31
CA LEU A 13 -2.44 -9.63 -5.37
C LEU A 13 -2.69 -9.01 -6.74
N ILE A 14 -3.17 -7.77 -6.75
CA ILE A 14 -3.33 -6.96 -7.95
C ILE A 14 -2.30 -5.85 -7.93
N LYS A 15 -1.56 -5.75 -9.03
CA LYS A 15 -0.66 -4.63 -9.29
C LYS A 15 -1.48 -3.44 -9.81
N GLY A 16 -1.43 -2.32 -9.12
CA GLY A 16 -2.19 -1.14 -9.51
C GLY A 16 -1.89 0.09 -8.65
N GLY A 17 -2.58 1.19 -8.93
CA GLY A 17 -2.59 2.36 -8.05
C GLY A 17 -3.56 2.12 -6.90
N THR A 18 -3.05 2.08 -5.67
CA THR A 18 -3.85 2.00 -4.44
C THR A 18 -3.92 3.35 -3.74
N GLU A 19 -4.80 3.45 -2.75
CA GLU A 19 -4.87 4.58 -1.82
C GLU A 19 -4.21 4.17 -0.50
N PHE A 20 -3.43 5.07 0.09
CA PHE A 20 -2.88 4.93 1.45
C PHE A 20 -3.57 5.93 2.35
N ILE A 21 -4.36 5.42 3.29
CA ILE A 21 -5.16 6.22 4.21
C ILE A 21 -4.55 6.07 5.60
N VAL A 22 -4.05 7.17 6.16
CA VAL A 22 -3.50 7.19 7.51
C VAL A 22 -4.14 8.30 8.33
N ARG A 23 -4.47 7.98 9.59
CA ARG A 23 -4.96 8.96 10.56
C ARG A 23 -3.78 9.43 11.42
N VAL A 24 -3.48 10.72 11.37
CA VAL A 24 -2.41 11.34 12.15
C VAL A 24 -3.06 12.24 13.19
N VAL A 25 -3.10 11.80 14.45
CA VAL A 25 -3.71 12.51 15.60
C VAL A 25 -5.18 12.91 15.35
N SER A 26 -5.42 14.08 14.77
CA SER A 26 -6.74 14.61 14.43
C SER A 26 -6.99 14.77 12.92
N GLU A 27 -5.98 14.49 12.10
CA GLU A 27 -6.01 14.66 10.65
C GLU A 27 -6.10 13.32 9.91
N LEU A 28 -6.73 13.34 8.73
CA LEU A 28 -6.81 12.20 7.83
C LEU A 28 -6.00 12.52 6.58
N LEU A 29 -4.90 11.81 6.39
CA LEU A 29 -4.08 11.89 5.18
C LEU A 29 -4.50 10.77 4.22
N VAL A 30 -4.84 11.15 2.99
CA VAL A 30 -5.19 10.21 1.92
C VAL A 30 -4.22 10.44 0.76
N ILE A 31 -3.31 9.50 0.54
CA ILE A 31 -2.38 9.51 -0.59
C ILE A 31 -2.92 8.58 -1.67
N ARG A 32 -3.27 9.11 -2.84
CA ARG A 32 -3.91 8.36 -3.93
C ARG A 32 -2.92 7.99 -5.02
N GLY A 33 -3.22 6.91 -5.74
CA GLY A 33 -2.48 6.51 -6.94
C GLY A 33 -1.08 5.97 -6.63
N ILE A 34 -0.88 5.39 -5.45
CA ILE A 34 0.39 4.79 -5.07
C ILE A 34 0.56 3.45 -5.79
N PRO A 35 1.60 3.24 -6.60
CA PRO A 35 1.88 1.94 -7.18
C PRO A 35 2.18 0.90 -6.10
N ALA A 36 1.36 -0.14 -6.02
CA ALA A 36 1.49 -1.21 -5.03
C ALA A 36 0.95 -2.54 -5.58
N TYR A 37 1.25 -3.62 -4.86
CA TYR A 37 0.51 -4.87 -4.97
C TYR A 37 -0.49 -4.90 -3.82
N ALA A 38 -1.78 -4.75 -4.12
CA ALA A 38 -2.84 -4.76 -3.11
C ALA A 38 -3.59 -6.09 -3.14
N CYS A 39 -3.90 -6.64 -1.97
CA CYS A 39 -4.70 -7.84 -1.85
C CYS A 39 -6.19 -7.49 -1.91
N GLU A 40 -6.92 -8.10 -2.85
CA GLU A 40 -8.37 -7.88 -3.01
C GLU A 40 -9.21 -8.46 -1.86
N GLU A 41 -8.62 -9.32 -1.02
CA GLU A 41 -9.34 -10.06 0.03
C GLU A 41 -9.14 -9.49 1.44
N CYS A 42 -7.97 -8.92 1.73
CA CYS A 42 -7.61 -8.48 3.08
C CYS A 42 -6.99 -7.08 3.14
N ASP A 43 -7.02 -6.33 2.04
CA ASP A 43 -6.53 -4.94 1.92
C ASP A 43 -5.02 -4.75 2.16
N GLU A 44 -4.26 -5.85 2.26
CA GLU A 44 -2.81 -5.80 2.46
C GLU A 44 -2.12 -5.20 1.22
N ALA A 45 -1.33 -4.13 1.41
CA ALA A 45 -0.61 -3.46 0.35
C ALA A 45 0.90 -3.64 0.50
N TYR A 46 1.55 -4.09 -0.57
CA TYR A 46 3.00 -4.26 -0.64
C TYR A 46 3.59 -3.16 -1.54
N TYR A 47 4.47 -2.35 -0.94
CA TYR A 47 5.16 -1.26 -1.62
C TYR A 47 6.60 -1.66 -1.95
N THR A 48 7.13 -1.10 -3.04
CA THR A 48 8.57 -1.20 -3.30
C THR A 48 9.34 -0.30 -2.34
N PRO A 49 10.63 -0.58 -2.05
CA PRO A 49 11.43 0.27 -1.16
C PRO A 49 11.50 1.74 -1.58
N ASP A 50 11.40 2.04 -2.87
CA ASP A 50 11.34 3.42 -3.37
C ASP A 50 10.04 4.13 -3.00
N ILE A 51 8.92 3.43 -3.15
CA ILE A 51 7.60 3.95 -2.78
C ILE A 51 7.49 4.12 -1.27
N SER A 52 7.97 3.16 -0.47
CA SER A 52 8.00 3.28 0.99
C SER A 52 8.73 4.54 1.44
N ARG A 53 9.93 4.82 0.89
CA ARG A 53 10.67 6.04 1.21
C ARG A 53 9.93 7.33 0.84
N LYS A 54 9.12 7.31 -0.22
CA LYS A 54 8.29 8.48 -0.59
C LYS A 54 7.15 8.68 0.39
N ILE A 55 6.51 7.61 0.85
CA ILE A 55 5.48 7.67 1.88
C ILE A 55 6.09 8.20 3.18
N ASP A 56 7.24 7.67 3.60
CA ASP A 56 7.91 8.10 4.83
C ASP A 56 8.20 9.61 4.83
N ARG A 57 8.69 10.17 3.72
CA ARG A 57 8.94 11.62 3.56
C ARG A 57 7.67 12.49 3.63
N ILE A 58 6.50 11.93 3.34
CA ILE A 58 5.22 12.63 3.48
C ILE A 58 4.74 12.60 4.94
N MET A 59 5.18 11.59 5.70
CA MET A 59 4.82 11.40 7.11
C MET A 59 5.74 12.13 8.09
N GLU A 60 6.90 12.64 7.66
CA GLU A 60 7.78 13.56 8.41
C GLU A 60 7.17 14.96 8.55
#